data_AF-A0A8J1UXE9-F1
#
_entry.id   AF-A0A8J1UXE9-F1
#
_cell.length_a   1.000
_cell.length_b   1.000
_cell.length_c   1.000
_cell.angle_alpha   90.00
_cell.angle_beta   90.00
_cell.angle_gamma   90.00
#
_symmetry.space_group_name_H-M   'P 1'
#
loop_
_entity.id
_entity.type
_entity.pdbx_description
1 polymer ?
#
loop_
_entity_poly.entity_id
_entity_poly.type
_entity_poly.pdbx_seq_one_letter_code
_entity_poly.pdbx_strand_id
1 'polypeptide(L)'
;FNGKLEIENGENSALTNIKVDLHIWKSEDVTQEHTMDHFSIGDPDLSGISSVDGLGSLEKGKTGAAEWLIIPYSTAAPSEDIVYAIGGVLTYYVDEAKFTVPLLADSVTVKPDPRLHIHYFHEKYVEADDPFTKDVVEPSVPFSLAIMITNAGNGIARGLKITSAQPKIIENEKGLLVSFRIIAAQIGNEAISPSLAIDFGDIEPHQTKTARWLLECTLKGKFFNYTATFENINPLGDPELSVLDVLEYHDLIHLVRMRSNITQSDDGFSDFLVNDRIDGLDMPDVVYNSKDQSKEPVFVSLNVTYEKTNKNWSGKKYSYLEVNVPLGWTCTDWVYARFEHDIELDADKHLLQVLRHNGKELIRPENAWMTWHIEESLFGHLFD
;
A
#
# COMPACT_ATOMS: atom_id res chain seq x y z
N PHE A 1 -15.89 10.48 -17.47
CA PHE A 1 -17.23 11.09 -17.66
C PHE A 1 -17.77 10.64 -19.01
N ASN A 2 -19.07 10.80 -19.26
CA ASN A 2 -19.69 10.40 -20.53
C ASN A 2 -20.04 11.63 -21.37
N GLY A 3 -19.62 11.64 -22.63
CA GLY A 3 -20.07 12.61 -23.63
C GLY A 3 -21.12 11.95 -24.54
N LYS A 4 -22.29 12.58 -24.71
CA LYS A 4 -23.36 12.04 -25.57
C LYS A 4 -23.70 13.00 -26.70
N LEU A 5 -23.69 12.50 -27.93
CA LEU A 5 -24.25 13.15 -29.11
C LEU A 5 -25.59 12.51 -29.47
N GLU A 6 -26.59 13.33 -29.77
CA GLU A 6 -27.87 12.89 -30.33
C GLU A 6 -28.12 13.59 -31.66
N ILE A 7 -28.52 12.81 -32.67
CA ILE A 7 -28.79 13.27 -34.03
C ILE A 7 -30.22 12.89 -34.37
N GLU A 8 -31.06 13.88 -34.64
CA GLU A 8 -32.39 13.66 -35.21
C GLU A 8 -32.34 13.90 -36.71
N ASN A 9 -32.64 12.87 -37.51
CA ASN A 9 -32.72 13.01 -38.96
C ASN A 9 -34.11 13.53 -39.37
N GLY A 10 -34.24 14.86 -39.44
CA GLY A 10 -35.42 15.54 -39.97
C GLY A 10 -35.50 15.62 -41.50
N GLU A 11 -34.53 15.06 -42.22
CA GLU A 11 -34.50 15.10 -43.69
C GLU A 11 -35.45 14.07 -44.33
N ASN A 12 -35.73 14.25 -45.62
CA ASN A 12 -36.53 13.31 -46.40
C ASN A 12 -35.72 12.09 -46.90
N SER A 13 -34.40 12.12 -46.71
CA SER A 13 -33.42 11.11 -47.11
C SER A 13 -32.60 10.63 -45.90
N ALA A 14 -31.93 9.48 -46.02
CA ALA A 14 -31.04 9.00 -44.98
C ALA A 14 -29.78 9.87 -44.88
N LEU A 15 -29.28 10.08 -43.66
CA LEU A 15 -27.93 10.59 -43.46
C LEU A 15 -26.94 9.45 -43.69
N THR A 16 -25.86 9.72 -44.40
CA THR A 16 -24.82 8.72 -44.71
C THR A 16 -23.43 9.27 -44.41
N ASN A 17 -22.45 8.37 -44.31
CA ASN A 17 -21.06 8.68 -43.97
C ASN A 17 -20.93 9.53 -42.71
N ILE A 18 -21.76 9.24 -41.69
CA ILE A 18 -21.73 9.97 -40.42
C ILE A 18 -20.38 9.74 -39.76
N LYS A 19 -19.66 10.83 -39.53
CA LYS A 19 -18.38 10.88 -38.84
C LYS A 19 -18.44 11.92 -37.73
N VAL A 20 -17.99 11.54 -36.54
CA VAL A 20 -17.73 12.48 -35.44
C VAL A 20 -16.23 12.51 -35.19
N ASP A 21 -15.66 13.71 -35.23
CA ASP A 21 -14.29 13.99 -34.84
C ASP A 21 -14.31 14.73 -33.51
N LEU A 22 -14.05 14.02 -32.41
CA LEU A 22 -14.07 14.58 -31.06
C LEU A 22 -12.82 15.41 -30.81
N HIS A 23 -12.98 16.56 -30.19
CA HIS A 23 -11.90 17.47 -29.84
C HIS A 23 -11.98 17.86 -28.36
N ILE A 24 -10.83 17.95 -27.71
CA ILE A 24 -10.69 18.38 -26.32
C ILE A 24 -9.67 19.51 -26.24
N TRP A 25 -9.99 20.58 -25.52
CA TRP A 25 -9.13 21.76 -25.36
C TRP A 25 -8.90 22.09 -23.89
N LYS A 26 -7.67 22.49 -23.54
CA LYS A 26 -7.27 22.87 -22.18
C LYS A 26 -7.62 24.32 -21.83
N SER A 27 -8.86 24.70 -22.10
CA SER A 27 -9.59 25.88 -21.59
C SER A 27 -10.90 25.98 -22.37
N GLU A 28 -11.77 26.92 -22.01
CA GLU A 28 -12.94 27.26 -22.83
C GLU A 28 -12.57 27.89 -24.19
N ASP A 29 -11.30 28.25 -24.39
CA ASP A 29 -10.79 28.76 -25.67
C ASP A 29 -10.46 27.62 -26.62
N VAL A 30 -11.44 27.28 -27.46
CA VAL A 30 -11.37 26.24 -28.50
C VAL A 30 -10.43 26.59 -29.68
N THR A 31 -9.67 27.68 -29.58
CA THR A 31 -8.63 28.06 -30.57
C THR A 31 -7.24 27.53 -30.22
N GLN A 32 -7.07 26.95 -29.02
CA GLN A 32 -5.81 26.34 -28.58
C GLN A 32 -5.59 24.95 -29.19
N GLU A 33 -4.39 24.39 -29.01
CA GLU A 33 -4.08 23.03 -29.44
C GLU A 33 -4.96 22.00 -28.72
N HIS A 34 -5.32 20.93 -29.44
CA HIS A 34 -6.09 19.83 -28.87
C HIS A 34 -5.24 19.05 -27.87
N THR A 35 -5.83 18.68 -26.73
CA THR A 35 -5.15 17.99 -25.64
C THR A 35 -5.74 16.61 -25.38
N MET A 36 -6.08 15.89 -26.46
CA MET A 36 -6.66 14.54 -26.38
C MET A 36 -5.69 13.50 -25.81
N ASP A 37 -4.39 13.75 -25.91
CA ASP A 37 -3.32 12.92 -25.35
C ASP A 37 -3.36 12.83 -23.82
N HIS A 38 -4.10 13.72 -23.15
CA HIS A 38 -4.38 13.65 -21.72
C HIS A 38 -5.58 12.77 -21.36
N PHE A 39 -6.22 12.11 -22.32
CA PHE A 39 -7.44 11.33 -22.11
C PHE A 39 -7.38 9.97 -22.79
N SER A 40 -7.88 8.95 -22.09
CA SER A 40 -8.28 7.66 -22.66
C SER A 40 -9.74 7.78 -23.11
N ILE A 41 -10.03 7.47 -24.36
CA ILE A 41 -11.35 7.60 -24.96
C ILE A 41 -11.77 6.23 -25.49
N GLY A 42 -12.86 5.69 -24.94
CA GLY A 42 -13.43 4.43 -25.38
C GLY A 42 -14.17 4.53 -26.71
N ASP A 43 -14.40 3.38 -27.33
CA ASP A 43 -15.31 3.28 -28.47
C ASP A 43 -16.72 3.76 -28.06
N PRO A 44 -17.47 4.41 -28.97
CA PRO A 44 -18.80 4.89 -28.65
C PRO A 44 -19.82 3.76 -28.51
N ASP A 45 -20.66 3.85 -27.49
CA ASP A 45 -21.90 3.10 -27.42
C ASP A 45 -22.93 3.74 -28.37
N LEU A 46 -23.35 2.97 -29.37
CA LEU A 46 -24.24 3.44 -30.44
C LEU A 46 -25.68 2.98 -30.23
N SER A 47 -26.63 3.87 -30.49
CA SER A 47 -28.06 3.57 -30.47
C SER A 47 -28.77 4.23 -31.65
N GLY A 48 -29.52 3.46 -32.44
CA GLY A 48 -30.29 3.99 -33.59
C GLY A 48 -29.45 4.48 -34.79
N ILE A 49 -28.12 4.48 -34.68
CA ILE A 49 -27.14 4.82 -35.73
C ILE A 49 -26.19 3.63 -35.93
N SER A 50 -25.71 3.43 -37.15
CA SER A 50 -24.84 2.28 -37.46
C SER A 50 -23.35 2.49 -37.13
N SER A 51 -22.85 3.72 -37.20
CA SER A 51 -21.47 4.09 -36.87
C SER A 51 -21.33 5.62 -36.78
N VAL A 52 -20.19 6.09 -36.25
CA VAL A 52 -19.76 7.50 -36.24
C VAL A 52 -18.30 7.68 -36.72
N ASP A 53 -17.74 6.67 -37.39
CA ASP A 53 -16.36 6.66 -37.92
C ASP A 53 -16.24 7.16 -39.38
N GLY A 54 -17.35 7.58 -39.99
CA GLY A 54 -17.43 7.94 -41.41
C GLY A 54 -18.06 6.87 -42.31
N LEU A 55 -18.45 5.73 -41.74
CA LEU A 55 -19.26 4.71 -42.40
C LEU A 55 -20.72 4.68 -41.90
N GLY A 56 -21.06 5.60 -40.98
CA GLY A 56 -22.36 5.65 -40.32
C GLY A 56 -23.53 6.03 -41.22
N SER A 57 -24.71 5.55 -40.87
CA SER A 57 -25.97 5.86 -41.54
C SER A 57 -27.11 6.03 -40.51
N LEU A 58 -28.02 6.96 -40.79
CA LEU A 58 -29.22 7.20 -40.00
C LEU A 58 -30.42 7.40 -40.93
N GLU A 59 -31.40 6.50 -40.86
CA GLU A 59 -32.60 6.54 -41.70
C GLU A 59 -33.44 7.80 -41.47
N LYS A 60 -34.23 8.18 -42.48
CA LYS A 60 -35.10 9.36 -42.41
C LYS A 60 -36.11 9.26 -41.25
N GLY A 61 -36.33 10.38 -40.56
CA GLY A 61 -37.25 10.46 -39.42
C GLY A 61 -36.85 9.60 -38.22
N LYS A 62 -35.57 9.21 -38.12
CA LYS A 62 -35.03 8.46 -36.98
C LYS A 62 -34.09 9.31 -36.15
N THR A 63 -33.94 8.92 -34.90
CA THR A 63 -32.96 9.47 -33.96
C THR A 63 -31.85 8.45 -33.76
N GLY A 64 -30.61 8.92 -33.84
CA GLY A 64 -29.42 8.17 -33.50
C GLY A 64 -28.66 8.84 -32.37
N ALA A 65 -27.90 8.07 -31.59
CA ALA A 65 -27.05 8.57 -30.54
C ALA A 65 -25.72 7.82 -30.49
N ALA A 66 -24.68 8.52 -30.05
CA ALA A 66 -23.37 7.98 -29.75
C ALA A 66 -22.93 8.52 -28.38
N GLU A 67 -22.49 7.64 -27.49
CA GLU A 67 -22.02 7.99 -26.16
C GLU A 67 -20.58 7.47 -25.96
N TRP A 68 -19.66 8.35 -25.57
CA TRP A 68 -18.26 8.00 -25.34
C TRP A 68 -17.94 8.07 -23.85
N LEU A 69 -17.25 7.03 -23.35
CA LEU A 69 -16.57 7.08 -22.06
C LEU A 69 -15.21 7.76 -22.25
N ILE A 70 -15.03 8.89 -21.58
CA ILE A 70 -13.79 9.68 -21.62
C ILE A 70 -13.20 9.73 -20.21
N ILE A 71 -11.97 9.27 -20.06
CA ILE A 71 -11.28 9.18 -18.77
C ILE A 71 -9.98 9.99 -18.83
N PRO A 72 -9.81 11.00 -17.97
CA PRO A 72 -8.55 11.74 -17.90
C PRO A 72 -7.43 10.83 -17.36
N TYR A 73 -6.24 10.97 -17.92
CA TYR A 73 -5.01 10.50 -17.26
C TYR A 73 -4.60 11.47 -16.17
N SER A 74 -3.67 11.04 -15.31
CA SER A 74 -3.07 11.91 -14.28
C SER A 74 -2.39 13.17 -14.86
N THR A 75 -2.02 13.17 -16.14
CA THR A 75 -1.46 14.33 -16.85
C THR A 75 -2.49 15.42 -17.15
N ALA A 76 -3.78 15.09 -17.16
CA ALA A 76 -4.86 16.06 -17.42
C ALA A 76 -5.03 17.08 -16.29
N ALA A 77 -4.70 16.72 -15.05
CA ALA A 77 -4.75 17.60 -13.88
C ALA A 77 -3.67 17.19 -12.87
N PRO A 78 -2.39 17.50 -13.10
CA PRO A 78 -1.30 16.96 -12.29
C PRO A 78 -1.29 17.45 -10.84
N SER A 79 -1.75 18.69 -10.60
CA SER A 79 -1.63 19.36 -9.30
C SER A 79 -2.84 20.18 -8.86
N GLU A 80 -3.64 20.67 -9.81
CA GLU A 80 -4.80 21.52 -9.54
C GLU A 80 -5.95 21.18 -10.47
N ASP A 81 -7.15 21.64 -10.14
CA ASP A 81 -8.33 21.47 -10.99
C ASP A 81 -8.11 22.20 -12.33
N ILE A 82 -8.33 21.51 -13.45
CA ILE A 82 -8.20 22.07 -14.80
C ILE A 82 -9.52 21.92 -15.55
N VAL A 83 -9.97 23.01 -16.16
CA VAL A 83 -11.16 23.03 -17.01
C VAL A 83 -10.78 22.65 -18.44
N TYR A 84 -11.52 21.70 -19.00
CA TYR A 84 -11.42 21.30 -20.40
C TYR A 84 -12.75 21.54 -21.10
N ALA A 85 -12.70 22.00 -22.34
CA ALA A 85 -13.86 22.04 -23.22
C ALA A 85 -13.84 20.80 -24.14
N ILE A 86 -15.00 20.18 -24.34
CA ILE A 86 -15.16 18.97 -25.15
C ILE A 86 -16.22 19.25 -26.20
N GLY A 87 -15.83 19.10 -27.45
CA GLY A 87 -16.69 19.30 -28.60
C GLY A 87 -16.18 18.51 -29.78
N GLY A 88 -16.28 19.07 -30.97
CA GLY A 88 -15.77 18.42 -32.16
C GLY A 88 -16.49 18.83 -33.42
N VAL A 89 -16.42 17.96 -34.42
CA VAL A 89 -17.02 18.20 -35.73
C VAL A 89 -17.82 16.97 -36.16
N LEU A 90 -19.10 17.19 -36.47
CA LEU A 90 -19.95 16.21 -37.13
C LEU A 90 -19.88 16.42 -38.65
N THR A 91 -19.60 15.36 -39.38
CA THR A 91 -19.65 15.34 -40.85
C THR A 91 -20.61 14.25 -41.32
N TYR A 92 -21.47 14.56 -42.29
CA TYR A 92 -22.38 13.58 -42.90
C TYR A 92 -22.77 14.01 -44.31
N TYR A 93 -23.50 13.14 -45.02
CA TYR A 93 -24.01 13.39 -46.35
C TYR A 93 -25.54 13.24 -46.40
N VAL A 94 -26.18 14.09 -47.19
CA VAL A 94 -27.60 14.00 -47.57
C VAL A 94 -27.67 14.16 -49.08
N ASP A 95 -28.25 13.19 -49.79
CA ASP A 95 -28.36 13.20 -51.26
C ASP A 95 -27.03 13.60 -51.96
N GLU A 96 -25.92 12.99 -51.54
CA GLU A 96 -24.54 13.25 -52.02
C GLU A 96 -23.91 14.60 -51.62
N ALA A 97 -24.65 15.52 -50.99
CA ALA A 97 -24.10 16.76 -50.46
C ALA A 97 -23.49 16.57 -49.08
N LYS A 98 -22.23 17.01 -48.91
CA LYS A 98 -21.50 16.96 -47.64
C LYS A 98 -21.89 18.12 -46.73
N PHE A 99 -22.22 17.81 -45.49
CA PHE A 99 -22.41 18.77 -44.41
C PHE A 99 -21.33 18.60 -43.34
N THR A 100 -20.91 19.72 -42.77
CA THR A 100 -19.95 19.78 -41.66
C THR A 100 -20.50 20.74 -40.62
N VAL A 101 -20.80 20.22 -39.44
CA VAL A 101 -21.45 20.93 -38.35
C VAL A 101 -20.50 20.94 -37.16
N PRO A 102 -20.06 22.11 -36.67
CA PRO A 102 -19.32 22.19 -35.43
C PRO A 102 -20.24 21.80 -34.27
N LEU A 103 -19.76 20.91 -33.41
CA LEU A 103 -20.45 20.55 -32.18
C LEU A 103 -20.11 21.60 -31.13
N LEU A 104 -21.15 22.14 -30.47
CA LEU A 104 -20.95 23.07 -29.37
C LEU A 104 -20.18 22.36 -28.26
N ALA A 105 -19.13 23.01 -27.77
CA ALA A 105 -18.33 22.47 -26.70
C ALA A 105 -19.03 22.64 -25.35
N ASP A 106 -18.88 21.64 -24.49
CA ASP A 106 -19.28 21.70 -23.08
C ASP A 106 -18.04 21.57 -22.18
N SER A 107 -18.12 22.18 -21.00
CA SER A 107 -16.97 22.28 -20.08
C SER A 107 -17.03 21.18 -19.02
N VAL A 108 -15.88 20.55 -18.76
CA VAL A 108 -15.68 19.61 -17.66
C VAL A 108 -14.52 20.08 -16.79
N THR A 109 -14.62 19.84 -15.48
CA THR A 109 -13.49 20.07 -14.56
C THR A 109 -12.84 18.73 -14.25
N VAL A 110 -11.58 18.58 -14.64
CA VAL A 110 -10.74 17.45 -14.26
C VAL A 110 -10.02 17.82 -12.97
N LYS A 111 -10.12 16.93 -11.97
CA LYS A 111 -9.44 17.08 -10.69
C LYS A 111 -8.17 16.22 -10.67
N PRO A 112 -7.18 16.55 -9.84
CA PRO A 112 -6.03 15.69 -9.66
C PRO A 112 -6.40 14.31 -9.14
N ASP A 113 -5.62 13.32 -9.55
CA ASP A 113 -5.76 11.93 -9.12
C ASP A 113 -4.87 11.60 -7.91
N PRO A 114 -5.29 10.61 -7.10
CA PRO A 114 -4.40 10.01 -6.11
C PRO A 114 -3.27 9.23 -6.79
N ARG A 115 -2.16 9.07 -6.06
CA ARG A 115 -1.07 8.15 -6.45
C ARG A 115 -0.70 7.33 -5.24
N LEU A 116 -0.94 6.04 -5.28
CA LEU A 116 -0.78 5.16 -4.13
C LEU A 116 0.57 4.48 -4.15
N HIS A 117 1.32 4.65 -3.06
CA HIS A 117 2.49 3.86 -2.72
C HIS A 117 2.11 2.89 -1.62
N ILE A 118 2.32 1.61 -1.85
CA ILE A 118 1.91 0.53 -0.97
C ILE A 118 3.14 -0.28 -0.56
N HIS A 119 3.40 -0.34 0.74
CA HIS A 119 4.45 -1.16 1.33
C HIS A 119 3.82 -2.24 2.19
N TYR A 120 4.18 -3.49 1.92
CA TYR A 120 3.82 -4.63 2.76
C TYR A 120 5.02 -5.05 3.60
N PHE A 121 4.78 -5.29 4.89
CA PHE A 121 5.78 -5.69 5.87
C PHE A 121 5.38 -7.03 6.45
N HIS A 122 6.21 -8.05 6.26
CA HIS A 122 5.94 -9.41 6.75
C HIS A 122 7.08 -9.95 7.59
N GLU A 123 6.80 -10.64 8.69
CA GLU A 123 7.86 -11.31 9.43
C GLU A 123 8.38 -12.50 8.61
N LYS A 124 9.70 -12.59 8.42
CA LYS A 124 10.32 -13.63 7.57
C LYS A 124 10.18 -15.03 8.16
N TYR A 125 10.24 -15.14 9.48
CA TYR A 125 10.20 -16.40 10.22
C TYR A 125 8.97 -16.41 11.13
N VAL A 126 8.29 -17.56 11.19
CA VAL A 126 7.17 -17.79 12.10
C VAL A 126 7.40 -19.03 12.94
N GLU A 127 7.11 -18.92 14.23
CA GLU A 127 7.26 -20.00 15.19
C GLU A 127 5.89 -20.60 15.51
N ALA A 128 5.80 -21.91 15.40
CA ALA A 128 4.68 -22.75 15.81
C ALA A 128 5.17 -24.20 15.92
N ASP A 129 4.25 -25.16 15.91
CA ASP A 129 4.58 -26.59 15.94
C ASP A 129 5.64 -26.97 14.89
N ASP A 130 6.73 -27.59 15.35
CA ASP A 130 7.79 -28.12 14.51
C ASP A 130 7.49 -29.59 14.20
N PRO A 131 7.18 -29.96 12.94
CA PRO A 131 6.81 -31.32 12.60
C PRO A 131 7.99 -32.32 12.70
N PHE A 132 9.18 -31.87 13.10
CA PHE A 132 10.36 -32.69 13.33
C PHE A 132 10.68 -32.93 14.82
N THR A 133 10.10 -32.16 15.74
CA THR A 133 10.19 -32.46 17.17
C THR A 133 9.24 -33.61 17.51
N LYS A 134 9.70 -34.54 18.35
CA LYS A 134 8.92 -35.74 18.72
C LYS A 134 8.33 -35.55 20.10
N ASP A 135 7.05 -35.89 20.21
CA ASP A 135 6.30 -35.90 21.49
C ASP A 135 6.18 -34.52 22.17
N VAL A 136 6.44 -33.44 21.45
CA VAL A 136 6.26 -32.04 21.87
C VAL A 136 5.43 -31.33 20.81
N VAL A 137 4.58 -30.39 21.24
CA VAL A 137 3.86 -29.46 20.36
C VAL A 137 4.22 -28.06 20.79
N GLU A 138 4.93 -27.33 19.95
CA GLU A 138 5.34 -25.96 20.23
C GLU A 138 4.16 -25.00 20.14
N PRO A 139 4.05 -24.03 21.07
CA PRO A 139 3.02 -23.00 20.97
C PRO A 139 3.24 -22.12 19.73
N SER A 140 2.16 -21.83 19.01
CA SER A 140 2.16 -20.79 17.98
C SER A 140 2.47 -19.42 18.59
N VAL A 141 3.48 -18.74 18.04
CA VAL A 141 3.80 -17.36 18.40
C VAL A 141 3.09 -16.43 17.42
N PRO A 142 2.27 -15.46 17.91
CA PRO A 142 1.67 -14.49 17.03
C PRO A 142 2.71 -13.63 16.30
N PHE A 143 2.51 -13.44 15.00
CA PHE A 143 3.38 -12.64 14.14
C PHE A 143 2.58 -11.57 13.39
N SER A 144 3.29 -10.55 12.93
CA SER A 144 2.71 -9.38 12.28
C SER A 144 2.77 -9.49 10.77
N LEU A 145 1.64 -9.16 10.14
CA LEU A 145 1.60 -8.69 8.76
C LEU A 145 1.11 -7.25 8.82
N ALA A 146 1.82 -6.33 8.17
CA ALA A 146 1.42 -4.93 8.16
C ALA A 146 1.48 -4.35 6.76
N ILE A 147 0.76 -3.26 6.58
CA ILE A 147 0.73 -2.48 5.35
C ILE A 147 0.80 -1.00 5.69
N MET A 148 1.53 -0.26 4.87
CA MET A 148 1.55 1.20 4.84
C MET A 148 1.13 1.67 3.47
N ILE A 149 0.14 2.56 3.42
CA ILE A 149 -0.40 3.13 2.19
C ILE A 149 -0.25 4.64 2.26
N THR A 150 0.51 5.19 1.33
CA THR A 150 0.72 6.63 1.21
C THR A 150 0.10 7.11 -0.10
N ASN A 151 -0.70 8.18 -0.02
CA ASN A 151 -1.16 8.88 -1.21
C ASN A 151 -0.18 10.00 -1.55
N ALA A 152 0.75 9.74 -2.47
CA ALA A 152 1.70 10.73 -2.99
C ALA A 152 1.08 11.68 -4.03
N GLY A 153 -0.18 11.47 -4.41
CA GLY A 153 -0.91 12.27 -5.38
C GLY A 153 -1.58 13.50 -4.76
N ASN A 154 -2.14 14.34 -5.63
CA ASN A 154 -2.88 15.55 -5.22
C ASN A 154 -4.40 15.34 -5.17
N GLY A 155 -4.89 14.18 -5.63
CA GLY A 155 -6.28 13.77 -5.52
C GLY A 155 -6.56 12.91 -4.29
N ILE A 156 -7.83 12.77 -3.92
CA ILE A 156 -8.27 11.89 -2.83
C ILE A 156 -8.35 10.45 -3.36
N ALA A 157 -7.72 9.50 -2.67
CA ALA A 157 -7.95 8.08 -2.92
C ALA A 157 -9.23 7.64 -2.22
N ARG A 158 -10.33 7.54 -2.97
CA ARG A 158 -11.67 7.34 -2.38
C ARG A 158 -11.98 5.88 -2.13
N GLY A 159 -12.53 5.59 -0.95
CA GLY A 159 -13.08 4.29 -0.59
C GLY A 159 -12.10 3.13 -0.80
N LEU A 160 -10.83 3.33 -0.43
CA LEU A 160 -9.80 2.32 -0.62
C LEU A 160 -10.07 1.11 0.27
N LYS A 161 -10.09 -0.07 -0.34
CA LYS A 161 -10.29 -1.33 0.36
C LYS A 161 -9.24 -2.35 -0.06
N ILE A 162 -8.76 -3.10 0.91
CA ILE A 162 -8.05 -4.36 0.67
C ILE A 162 -9.07 -5.46 0.82
N THR A 163 -9.21 -6.29 -0.20
CA THR A 163 -10.17 -7.40 -0.23
C THR A 163 -9.59 -8.69 0.33
N SER A 164 -8.26 -8.86 0.26
CA SER A 164 -7.56 -10.01 0.84
C SER A 164 -6.06 -9.74 1.00
N ALA A 165 -5.51 -10.13 2.15
CA ALA A 165 -4.09 -10.09 2.48
C ALA A 165 -3.58 -11.50 2.87
N GLN A 166 -3.90 -12.54 2.08
CA GLN A 166 -3.52 -13.92 2.42
C GLN A 166 -2.02 -14.17 2.13
N PRO A 167 -1.18 -14.37 3.16
CA PRO A 167 0.19 -14.78 2.94
C PRO A 167 0.24 -16.25 2.46
N LYS A 168 1.28 -16.62 1.71
CA LYS A 168 1.55 -18.02 1.31
C LYS A 168 2.92 -18.45 1.84
N ILE A 169 2.98 -19.57 2.56
CA ILE A 169 4.24 -20.25 2.89
C ILE A 169 4.54 -21.28 1.80
N ILE A 170 5.73 -21.24 1.21
CA ILE A 170 6.13 -22.15 0.11
C ILE A 170 7.09 -23.25 0.59
N GLU A 171 7.58 -23.22 1.83
CA GLU A 171 8.47 -24.25 2.33
C GLU A 171 7.77 -25.13 3.37
N ASN A 172 7.18 -26.23 2.89
CA ASN A 172 6.79 -27.36 3.72
C ASN A 172 7.17 -28.64 2.97
N GLU A 173 8.34 -29.19 3.28
CA GLU A 173 8.86 -30.41 2.63
C GLU A 173 7.91 -31.62 2.76
N LYS A 174 6.97 -31.60 3.72
CA LYS A 174 5.96 -32.64 3.94
C LYS A 174 4.61 -32.37 3.28
N GLY A 175 4.41 -31.21 2.66
CA GLY A 175 3.13 -30.83 2.03
C GLY A 175 1.95 -30.74 3.01
N LEU A 176 2.21 -30.50 4.31
CA LEU A 176 1.14 -30.33 5.31
C LEU A 176 0.39 -29.01 5.08
N LEU A 177 -0.91 -29.02 5.34
CA LEU A 177 -1.75 -27.85 5.25
C LEU A 177 -1.38 -26.85 6.36
N VAL A 178 -0.71 -25.75 6.00
CA VAL A 178 -0.53 -24.62 6.92
C VAL A 178 -1.83 -23.83 6.98
N SER A 179 -2.38 -23.66 8.18
CA SER A 179 -3.55 -22.80 8.40
C SER A 179 -3.14 -21.53 9.13
N PHE A 180 -3.68 -20.40 8.69
CA PHE A 180 -3.51 -19.10 9.35
C PHE A 180 -4.79 -18.70 10.07
N ARG A 181 -4.64 -18.15 11.27
CA ARG A 181 -5.73 -17.54 12.04
C ARG A 181 -5.40 -16.08 12.29
N ILE A 182 -6.29 -15.18 11.89
CA ILE A 182 -6.22 -13.78 12.33
C ILE A 182 -6.77 -13.72 13.74
N ILE A 183 -5.94 -13.27 14.68
CA ILE A 183 -6.34 -13.09 16.08
C ILE A 183 -6.66 -11.63 16.41
N ALA A 184 -6.06 -10.69 15.69
CA ALA A 184 -6.39 -9.26 15.80
C ALA A 184 -6.14 -8.55 14.47
N ALA A 185 -6.82 -7.43 14.25
CA ALA A 185 -6.54 -6.50 13.16
C ALA A 185 -6.71 -5.07 13.68
N GLN A 186 -5.95 -4.13 13.11
CA GLN A 186 -6.02 -2.71 13.47
C GLN A 186 -5.70 -1.81 12.28
N ILE A 187 -6.27 -0.59 12.29
CA ILE A 187 -5.90 0.52 11.39
C ILE A 187 -5.24 1.60 12.25
N GLY A 188 -3.99 1.94 11.96
CA GLY A 188 -3.16 2.69 12.90
C GLY A 188 -3.13 1.98 14.26
N ASN A 189 -3.71 2.61 15.28
CA ASN A 189 -3.84 2.08 16.64
C ASN A 189 -5.25 1.62 17.00
N GLU A 190 -6.22 1.76 16.08
CA GLU A 190 -7.61 1.39 16.34
C GLU A 190 -7.83 -0.08 15.99
N ALA A 191 -8.20 -0.87 16.99
CA ALA A 191 -8.57 -2.27 16.80
C ALA A 191 -9.87 -2.38 15.98
N ILE A 192 -9.85 -3.23 14.97
CA ILE A 192 -11.00 -3.57 14.14
C ILE A 192 -11.33 -5.06 14.26
N SER A 193 -12.47 -5.47 13.71
CA SER A 193 -12.82 -6.89 13.67
C SER A 193 -11.79 -7.66 12.84
N PRO A 194 -11.26 -8.79 13.34
CA PRO A 194 -10.32 -9.64 12.60
C PRO A 194 -10.87 -10.05 11.24
N SER A 195 -10.23 -9.60 10.17
CA SER A 195 -10.63 -9.86 8.78
C SER A 195 -9.43 -9.67 7.86
N LEU A 196 -9.31 -10.49 6.81
CA LEU A 196 -8.32 -10.30 5.75
C LEU A 196 -8.61 -9.07 4.89
N ALA A 197 -9.85 -8.59 4.93
CA ALA A 197 -10.28 -7.37 4.28
C ALA A 197 -10.25 -6.20 5.26
N ILE A 198 -9.68 -5.07 4.83
CA ILE A 198 -9.64 -3.81 5.56
C ILE A 198 -10.18 -2.70 4.68
N ASP A 199 -11.05 -1.89 5.25
CA ASP A 199 -11.58 -0.67 4.63
C ASP A 199 -10.80 0.53 5.20
N PHE A 200 -9.96 1.14 4.37
CA PHE A 200 -9.21 2.33 4.75
C PHE A 200 -10.05 3.61 4.60
N GLY A 201 -11.20 3.53 3.94
CA GLY A 201 -11.98 4.69 3.53
C GLY A 201 -11.17 5.58 2.59
N ASP A 202 -11.36 6.89 2.73
CA ASP A 202 -10.65 7.87 1.93
C ASP A 202 -9.22 8.09 2.47
N ILE A 203 -8.24 8.25 1.58
CA ILE A 203 -6.89 8.70 1.91
C ILE A 203 -6.65 10.05 1.23
N GLU A 204 -6.51 11.09 2.03
CA GLU A 204 -6.29 12.46 1.57
C GLU A 204 -4.93 12.60 0.87
N PRO A 205 -4.73 13.64 0.03
CA PRO A 205 -3.43 13.95 -0.55
C PRO A 205 -2.33 14.03 0.51
N HIS A 206 -1.19 13.38 0.23
CA HIS A 206 -0.01 13.34 1.09
C HIS A 206 -0.24 12.70 2.47
N GLN A 207 -1.33 11.95 2.63
CA GLN A 207 -1.63 11.21 3.85
C GLN A 207 -1.12 9.76 3.76
N THR A 208 -0.62 9.27 4.89
CA THR A 208 -0.30 7.86 5.09
C THR A 208 -1.29 7.22 6.04
N LYS A 209 -1.71 5.98 5.75
CA LYS A 209 -2.43 5.10 6.66
C LYS A 209 -1.72 3.76 6.77
N THR A 210 -1.74 3.20 7.98
CA THR A 210 -1.20 1.86 8.24
C THR A 210 -2.29 0.92 8.71
N ALA A 211 -2.10 -0.37 8.48
CA ALA A 211 -2.86 -1.41 9.13
C ALA A 211 -1.97 -2.60 9.50
N ARG A 212 -2.40 -3.35 10.50
CA ARG A 212 -1.70 -4.55 10.97
C ARG A 212 -2.70 -5.67 11.21
N TRP A 213 -2.35 -6.85 10.74
CA TRP A 213 -2.93 -8.12 11.16
C TRP A 213 -1.97 -8.81 12.12
N LEU A 214 -2.52 -9.32 13.21
CA LEU A 214 -1.82 -10.25 14.09
C LEU A 214 -2.33 -11.66 13.76
N LEU A 215 -1.40 -12.51 13.36
CA LEU A 215 -1.65 -13.82 12.78
C LEU A 215 -1.01 -14.91 13.64
N GLU A 216 -1.60 -16.08 13.66
CA GLU A 216 -0.98 -17.31 14.13
C GLU A 216 -0.98 -18.34 13.00
N CYS A 217 0.04 -19.19 12.97
CA CYS A 217 0.13 -20.31 12.06
C CYS A 217 0.20 -21.63 12.83
N THR A 218 -0.18 -22.73 12.16
CA THR A 218 -0.16 -24.07 12.76
C THR A 218 1.20 -24.77 12.66
N LEU A 219 2.14 -24.24 11.88
CA LEU A 219 3.43 -24.87 11.61
C LEU A 219 4.52 -23.82 11.53
N LYS A 220 5.66 -24.09 12.19
CA LYS A 220 6.87 -23.29 12.04
C LYS A 220 7.30 -23.22 10.58
N GLY A 221 7.81 -22.08 10.15
CA GLY A 221 8.29 -21.94 8.78
C GLY A 221 8.88 -20.58 8.46
N LYS A 222 9.33 -20.46 7.22
CA LYS A 222 9.83 -19.22 6.62
C LYS A 222 8.90 -18.78 5.49
N PHE A 223 8.51 -17.51 5.50
CA PHE A 223 7.82 -16.93 4.37
C PHE A 223 8.82 -16.64 3.25
N PHE A 224 8.51 -17.11 2.05
CA PHE A 224 9.35 -16.88 0.86
C PHE A 224 8.66 -16.00 -0.18
N ASN A 225 7.33 -15.94 -0.20
CA ASN A 225 6.59 -15.14 -1.17
C ASN A 225 5.31 -14.59 -0.53
N TYR A 226 5.18 -13.28 -0.60
CA TYR A 226 3.92 -12.60 -0.38
C TYR A 226 3.49 -11.92 -1.68
N THR A 227 2.22 -12.07 -2.03
CA THR A 227 1.66 -11.44 -3.23
C THR A 227 0.35 -10.80 -2.84
N ALA A 228 0.22 -9.52 -3.13
CA ALA A 228 -1.02 -8.79 -3.03
C ALA A 228 -1.55 -8.50 -4.42
N THR A 229 -2.87 -8.64 -4.60
CA THR A 229 -3.55 -8.20 -5.82
C THR A 229 -4.17 -6.84 -5.55
N PHE A 230 -3.83 -5.85 -6.38
CA PHE A 230 -4.45 -4.54 -6.38
C PHE A 230 -5.37 -4.44 -7.60
N GLU A 231 -6.61 -3.99 -7.38
CA GLU A 231 -7.58 -3.75 -8.43
C GLU A 231 -8.04 -2.29 -8.37
N ASN A 232 -8.01 -1.61 -9.51
CA ASN A 232 -8.57 -0.28 -9.70
C ASN A 232 -9.64 -0.34 -10.81
N ILE A 233 -10.59 0.60 -10.78
CA ILE A 233 -11.60 0.74 -11.82
C ILE A 233 -10.93 1.21 -13.12
N ASN A 234 -10.65 0.24 -14.00
CA ASN A 234 -10.06 0.48 -15.30
C ASN A 234 -11.00 -0.03 -16.41
N PRO A 235 -12.11 0.68 -16.69
CA PRO A 235 -13.15 0.22 -17.59
C PRO A 235 -12.70 0.19 -19.07
N LEU A 236 -11.61 0.89 -19.40
CA LEU A 236 -11.02 0.91 -20.75
C LEU A 236 -9.85 -0.08 -20.89
N GLY A 237 -9.44 -0.76 -19.80
CA GLY A 237 -8.30 -1.68 -19.81
C GLY A 237 -6.95 -1.01 -20.05
N ASP A 238 -6.89 0.31 -19.84
CA ASP A 238 -5.72 1.15 -20.12
C ASP A 238 -4.79 1.20 -18.89
N PRO A 239 -3.56 0.66 -18.95
CA PRO A 239 -2.67 0.62 -17.80
C PRO A 239 -2.29 2.01 -17.27
N GLU A 240 -2.37 3.07 -18.07
CA GLU A 240 -2.04 4.44 -17.65
C GLU A 240 -3.10 5.04 -16.70
N LEU A 241 -4.27 4.40 -16.57
CA LEU A 241 -5.33 4.77 -15.62
C LEU A 241 -5.10 4.20 -14.20
N SER A 242 -4.05 3.40 -14.00
CA SER A 242 -3.75 2.86 -12.67
C SER A 242 -3.34 3.96 -11.70
N VAL A 243 -4.01 4.01 -10.54
CA VAL A 243 -3.62 4.87 -9.41
C VAL A 243 -2.51 4.26 -8.54
N LEU A 244 -2.20 2.96 -8.72
CA LEU A 244 -1.08 2.30 -8.07
C LEU A 244 0.21 2.69 -8.79
N ASP A 245 1.13 3.29 -8.04
CA ASP A 245 2.42 3.78 -8.55
C ASP A 245 3.58 2.94 -7.98
N VAL A 246 3.53 2.59 -6.69
CA VAL A 246 4.56 1.76 -6.03
C VAL A 246 3.91 0.61 -5.25
N LEU A 247 4.48 -0.59 -5.39
CA LEU A 247 4.13 -1.78 -4.61
C LEU A 247 5.42 -2.50 -4.19
N GLU A 248 5.77 -2.44 -2.91
CA GLU A 248 6.98 -3.03 -2.34
C GLU A 248 6.67 -4.00 -1.20
N TYR A 249 7.57 -4.95 -0.99
CA TYR A 249 7.49 -6.00 0.04
C TYR A 249 8.79 -6.00 0.85
N HIS A 250 8.67 -6.02 2.17
CA HIS A 250 9.78 -5.86 3.10
C HIS A 250 9.78 -6.95 4.17
N ASP A 251 10.97 -7.48 4.46
CA ASP A 251 11.18 -8.43 5.55
C ASP A 251 11.19 -7.67 6.89
N LEU A 252 10.05 -7.69 7.58
CA LEU A 252 9.87 -7.09 8.89
C LEU A 252 10.67 -7.87 9.94
N ILE A 253 11.56 -7.16 10.62
CA ILE A 253 12.27 -7.66 11.78
C ILE A 253 11.41 -7.46 13.03
N HIS A 254 10.88 -6.24 13.20
CA HIS A 254 10.02 -5.92 14.34
C HIS A 254 9.27 -4.61 14.12
N LEU A 255 8.16 -4.43 14.84
CA LEU A 255 7.51 -3.13 14.96
C LEU A 255 8.20 -2.32 16.05
N VAL A 256 8.66 -1.13 15.69
CA VAL A 256 9.45 -0.25 16.57
C VAL A 256 8.77 1.10 16.76
N ARG A 257 9.38 1.97 17.55
CA ARG A 257 9.01 3.38 17.74
C ARG A 257 10.19 4.25 17.44
N MET A 258 10.05 5.11 16.43
CA MET A 258 11.04 6.11 16.10
C MET A 258 10.99 7.29 17.08
N ARG A 259 11.40 7.01 18.33
CA ARG A 259 11.49 7.98 19.43
C ARG A 259 12.91 8.51 19.64
N SER A 260 13.34 9.43 18.78
CA SER A 260 14.60 10.15 18.97
C SER A 260 14.43 11.33 19.92
N ASN A 261 15.53 11.77 20.52
CA ASN A 261 15.64 13.07 21.19
C ASN A 261 15.89 14.24 20.20
N ILE A 262 16.19 13.92 18.93
CA ILE A 262 16.46 14.89 17.86
C ILE A 262 15.17 15.17 17.06
N THR A 263 14.43 14.12 16.73
CA THR A 263 13.12 14.23 16.08
C THR A 263 12.06 14.13 17.16
N GLN A 264 11.32 15.21 17.46
CA GLN A 264 10.09 15.14 18.26
C GLN A 264 8.98 14.43 17.47
N SER A 265 9.27 13.21 16.99
CA SER A 265 8.54 12.50 15.93
C SER A 265 7.81 11.27 16.39
N ASP A 266 7.93 10.87 17.66
CA ASP A 266 7.17 9.74 18.18
C ASP A 266 5.69 10.12 18.19
N ASP A 267 4.96 9.66 17.17
CA ASP A 267 3.63 10.16 16.82
C ASP A 267 2.49 9.35 17.44
N GLY A 268 2.81 8.31 18.20
CA GLY A 268 1.80 7.43 18.74
C GLY A 268 1.69 6.11 18.00
N PHE A 269 2.29 5.93 16.82
CA PHE A 269 2.14 4.74 15.96
C PHE A 269 3.41 3.91 15.85
N SER A 270 3.25 2.62 15.51
CA SER A 270 4.39 1.73 15.28
C SER A 270 4.99 1.97 13.91
N ASP A 271 6.31 1.97 13.88
CA ASP A 271 7.17 2.05 12.69
C ASP A 271 7.73 0.66 12.35
N PHE A 272 8.35 0.53 11.18
CA PHE A 272 8.73 -0.78 10.64
C PHE A 272 10.24 -0.91 10.55
N LEU A 273 10.84 -1.72 11.44
CA LEU A 273 12.25 -2.09 11.37
C LEU A 273 12.39 -3.29 10.44
N VAL A 274 13.12 -3.13 9.33
CA VAL A 274 13.16 -4.14 8.27
C VAL A 274 14.59 -4.49 7.85
N ASN A 275 14.70 -5.64 7.20
CA ASN A 275 15.87 -6.05 6.45
C ASN A 275 15.54 -6.03 4.95
N ASP A 276 15.88 -4.94 4.27
CA ASP A 276 15.69 -4.77 2.82
C ASP A 276 16.92 -5.24 2.02
N ARG A 277 18.01 -5.61 2.70
CA ARG A 277 19.24 -6.10 2.06
C ARG A 277 19.37 -7.60 2.20
N ILE A 278 19.43 -8.29 1.06
CA ILE A 278 19.74 -9.71 1.05
C ILE A 278 21.22 -9.91 1.39
N ASP A 279 21.49 -10.29 2.64
CA ASP A 279 22.81 -10.67 3.12
C ASP A 279 22.75 -11.96 3.96
N GLY A 280 23.90 -12.39 4.49
CA GLY A 280 23.98 -13.59 5.32
C GLY A 280 23.73 -13.37 6.81
N LEU A 281 23.51 -12.12 7.24
CA LEU A 281 23.33 -11.75 8.65
C LEU A 281 21.85 -11.68 9.04
N ASP A 282 20.97 -11.41 8.08
CA ASP A 282 19.53 -11.24 8.31
C ASP A 282 19.23 -10.21 9.42
N MET A 283 20.01 -9.12 9.44
CA MET A 283 19.91 -8.03 10.40
C MET A 283 19.20 -6.83 9.77
N PRO A 284 18.54 -5.97 10.56
CA PRO A 284 17.89 -4.79 10.01
C PRO A 284 18.91 -3.79 9.46
N ASP A 285 18.53 -3.10 8.38
CA ASP A 285 19.35 -2.06 7.76
C ASP A 285 18.62 -0.72 7.58
N VAL A 286 17.28 -0.73 7.70
CA VAL A 286 16.46 0.47 7.54
C VAL A 286 15.22 0.40 8.43
N VAL A 287 14.77 1.56 8.89
CA VAL A 287 13.49 1.74 9.57
C VAL A 287 12.60 2.67 8.75
N TYR A 288 11.36 2.29 8.55
CA TYR A 288 10.34 3.09 7.85
C TYR A 288 9.44 3.79 8.85
N ASN A 289 9.31 5.10 8.69
CA ASN A 289 8.40 5.92 9.46
C ASN A 289 6.96 5.77 8.96
N SER A 290 6.07 5.35 9.84
CA SER A 290 4.65 5.11 9.54
C SER A 290 3.85 6.38 9.24
N LYS A 291 4.38 7.55 9.58
CA LYS A 291 3.73 8.85 9.37
C LYS A 291 3.84 9.34 7.93
N ASP A 292 5.02 9.22 7.34
CA ASP A 292 5.38 9.88 6.09
C ASP A 292 6.22 9.03 5.15
N GLN A 293 6.36 7.72 5.43
CA GLN A 293 7.11 6.75 4.61
C GLN A 293 8.62 7.05 4.53
N SER A 294 9.13 8.06 5.25
CA SER A 294 10.56 8.34 5.31
C SER A 294 11.33 7.13 5.84
N LYS A 295 12.53 6.94 5.31
CA LYS A 295 13.41 5.81 5.61
C LYS A 295 14.66 6.34 6.30
N GLU A 296 15.03 5.74 7.42
CA GLU A 296 16.28 6.08 8.11
C GLU A 296 17.19 4.85 8.20
N PRO A 297 18.51 5.02 7.99
CA PRO A 297 19.45 3.91 8.07
C PRO A 297 19.55 3.39 9.51
N VAL A 298 19.70 2.08 9.63
CA VAL A 298 19.90 1.40 10.92
C VAL A 298 21.33 0.85 10.99
N PHE A 299 22.04 1.26 12.04
CA PHE A 299 23.36 0.75 12.35
C PHE A 299 23.26 -0.46 13.27
N VAL A 300 23.77 -1.61 12.81
CA VAL A 300 23.82 -2.82 13.62
C VAL A 300 25.07 -2.82 14.49
N SER A 301 24.89 -2.76 15.81
CA SER A 301 25.98 -2.95 16.76
C SER A 301 26.34 -4.43 16.85
N LEU A 302 27.59 -4.73 16.51
CA LEU A 302 28.17 -6.08 16.58
C LEU A 302 28.98 -6.24 17.87
N ASN A 303 29.06 -7.47 18.38
CA ASN A 303 29.78 -7.81 19.63
C ASN A 303 29.14 -7.21 20.89
N VAL A 304 27.81 -7.16 20.93
CA VAL A 304 27.06 -6.81 22.13
C VAL A 304 27.34 -7.85 23.21
N THR A 305 27.75 -7.40 24.39
CA THR A 305 28.00 -8.28 25.55
C THR A 305 27.02 -7.94 26.65
N TYR A 306 26.72 -8.90 27.52
CA TYR A 306 25.89 -8.66 28.68
C TYR A 306 26.48 -9.29 29.94
N GLU A 307 26.21 -8.68 31.09
CA GLU A 307 26.46 -9.26 32.41
C GLU A 307 25.13 -9.46 33.16
N LYS A 308 24.96 -10.64 33.76
CA LYS A 308 23.74 -11.01 34.49
C LYS A 308 23.98 -10.97 35.99
N THR A 309 23.10 -10.26 36.70
CA THR A 309 23.05 -10.25 38.16
C THR A 309 21.66 -10.58 38.65
N ASN A 310 21.53 -11.55 39.56
CA ASN A 310 20.25 -11.86 40.21
C ASN A 310 20.05 -10.98 41.46
N LYS A 311 18.89 -10.33 41.57
CA LYS A 311 18.52 -9.47 42.70
C LYS A 311 17.21 -9.94 43.33
N ASN A 312 17.08 -9.73 44.64
CA ASN A 312 15.85 -9.97 45.38
C ASN A 312 15.28 -8.62 45.85
N TRP A 313 14.04 -8.30 45.48
CA TRP A 313 13.35 -7.09 45.91
C TRP A 313 11.93 -7.46 46.39
N SER A 314 11.58 -7.09 47.62
CA SER A 314 10.28 -7.37 48.25
C SER A 314 9.83 -8.84 48.12
N GLY A 315 10.77 -9.78 48.29
CA GLY A 315 10.50 -11.22 48.21
C GLY A 315 10.38 -11.79 46.79
N LYS A 316 10.50 -10.96 45.74
CA LYS A 316 10.54 -11.39 44.34
C LYS A 316 11.98 -11.42 43.82
N LYS A 317 12.28 -12.39 42.95
CA LYS A 317 13.58 -12.54 42.29
C LYS A 317 13.54 -11.86 40.93
N TYR A 318 14.59 -11.13 40.58
CA TYR A 318 14.75 -10.42 39.31
C TYR A 318 16.12 -10.76 38.72
N SER A 319 16.16 -10.99 37.41
CA SER A 319 17.41 -11.02 36.64
C SER A 319 17.66 -9.62 36.08
N TYR A 320 18.81 -9.04 36.39
CA TYR A 320 19.26 -7.77 35.81
C TYR A 320 20.33 -8.05 34.76
N LEU A 321 20.14 -7.53 33.55
CA LEU A 321 21.12 -7.61 32.47
C LEU A 321 21.72 -6.23 32.25
N GLU A 322 23.03 -6.11 32.46
CA GLU A 322 23.80 -4.94 32.05
C GLU A 322 24.38 -5.20 30.66
N VAL A 323 23.82 -4.55 29.65
CA VAL A 323 24.16 -4.78 28.24
C VAL A 323 25.08 -3.68 27.76
N ASN A 324 26.27 -4.05 27.30
CA ASN A 324 27.21 -3.15 26.66
C ASN A 324 27.01 -3.20 25.15
N VAL A 325 26.53 -2.10 24.58
CA VAL A 325 26.31 -1.92 23.14
C VAL A 325 27.47 -1.06 22.61
N PRO A 326 28.51 -1.66 22.00
CA PRO A 326 29.62 -0.89 21.46
C PRO A 326 29.15 -0.04 20.28
N LEU A 327 29.31 1.28 20.41
CA LEU A 327 29.03 2.23 19.34
C LEU A 327 30.34 2.75 18.76
N GLY A 328 30.38 2.94 17.45
CA GLY A 328 31.42 3.77 16.83
C GLY A 328 31.33 5.20 17.36
N TRP A 329 32.46 5.92 17.42
CA TRP A 329 32.62 7.24 18.06
C TRP A 329 31.74 8.38 17.52
N THR A 330 30.87 8.12 16.54
CA THR A 330 30.06 9.12 15.83
C THR A 330 28.62 8.66 15.55
N CYS A 331 28.10 7.64 16.24
CA CYS A 331 26.75 7.16 15.95
C CYS A 331 25.68 8.17 16.41
N THR A 332 25.11 8.90 15.46
CA THR A 332 23.94 9.77 15.61
C THR A 332 22.68 9.17 14.99
N ASP A 333 22.82 7.98 14.41
CA ASP A 333 21.78 7.27 13.65
C ASP A 333 21.07 6.24 14.54
N TRP A 334 19.99 5.63 14.03
CA TRP A 334 19.28 4.55 14.70
C TRP A 334 20.19 3.34 14.89
N VAL A 335 20.21 2.77 16.09
CA VAL A 335 21.02 1.60 16.42
C VAL A 335 20.12 0.41 16.71
N TYR A 336 20.48 -0.73 16.11
CA TYR A 336 19.96 -2.03 16.49
C TYR A 336 21.07 -2.87 17.14
N ALA A 337 20.74 -3.51 18.25
CA ALA A 337 21.63 -4.41 18.97
C ALA A 337 20.91 -5.73 19.28
N ARG A 338 21.58 -6.84 18.98
CA ARG A 338 21.13 -8.20 19.33
C ARG A 338 22.21 -8.89 20.16
N PHE A 339 21.82 -9.54 21.24
CA PHE A 339 22.71 -10.33 22.08
C PHE A 339 22.03 -11.64 22.51
N GLU A 340 22.80 -12.73 22.56
CA GLU A 340 22.33 -13.98 23.14
C GLU A 340 22.24 -13.86 24.66
N HIS A 341 21.30 -14.55 25.28
CA HIS A 341 21.19 -14.65 26.73
C HIS A 341 20.76 -16.05 27.19
N ASP A 342 20.91 -16.30 28.49
CA ASP A 342 20.58 -17.56 29.17
C ASP A 342 19.31 -17.46 30.03
N ILE A 343 18.51 -16.41 29.88
CA ILE A 343 17.24 -16.26 30.61
C ILE A 343 16.13 -16.99 29.87
N GLU A 344 15.73 -18.16 30.37
CA GLU A 344 14.47 -18.80 30.00
C GLU A 344 13.31 -17.90 30.42
N LEU A 345 12.58 -17.38 29.44
CA LEU A 345 11.33 -16.67 29.65
C LEU A 345 10.21 -17.70 29.86
N ASP A 346 9.15 -17.32 30.55
CA ASP A 346 7.91 -18.11 30.70
C ASP A 346 6.73 -17.14 30.97
N ALA A 347 5.53 -17.65 31.24
CA ALA A 347 4.37 -16.81 31.55
C ALA A 347 4.60 -15.86 32.76
N ASP A 348 5.50 -16.22 33.67
CA ASP A 348 5.84 -15.44 34.87
C ASP A 348 7.11 -14.59 34.71
N LYS A 349 7.96 -14.89 33.71
CA LYS A 349 9.20 -14.17 33.41
C LYS A 349 9.13 -13.44 32.07
N HIS A 350 8.97 -12.12 32.14
CA HIS A 350 8.94 -11.22 31.00
C HIS A 350 9.84 -10.00 31.24
N LEU A 351 10.15 -9.27 30.17
CA LEU A 351 10.97 -8.07 30.21
C LEU A 351 10.28 -6.95 31.00
N LEU A 352 10.77 -6.66 32.21
CA LEU A 352 10.13 -5.74 33.17
C LEU A 352 10.53 -4.27 33.06
N GLN A 353 11.77 -3.98 32.64
CA GLN A 353 12.23 -2.62 32.35
C GLN A 353 13.51 -2.67 31.51
N VAL A 354 13.70 -1.68 30.64
CA VAL A 354 14.98 -1.43 29.97
C VAL A 354 15.31 0.05 30.08
N LEU A 355 16.45 0.34 30.68
CA LEU A 355 16.95 1.70 30.88
C LEU A 355 18.24 1.89 30.10
N ARG A 356 18.35 2.99 29.37
CA ARG A 356 19.62 3.43 28.82
C ARG A 356 20.57 3.86 29.95
N HIS A 357 21.86 3.99 29.62
CA HIS A 357 22.88 4.47 30.55
C HIS A 357 22.57 5.84 31.19
N ASN A 358 21.75 6.67 30.52
CA ASN A 358 21.31 7.98 31.01
C ASN A 358 20.02 7.92 31.86
N GLY A 359 19.50 6.72 32.14
CA GLY A 359 18.29 6.49 32.92
C GLY A 359 16.97 6.65 32.15
N LYS A 360 17.00 6.99 30.86
CA LYS A 360 15.79 7.03 30.02
C LYS A 360 15.33 5.61 29.69
N GLU A 361 14.04 5.36 29.83
CA GLU A 361 13.43 4.06 29.53
C GLU A 361 13.23 3.86 28.02
N LEU A 362 13.54 2.65 27.54
CA LEU A 362 13.16 2.19 26.21
C LEU A 362 11.71 1.70 26.21
N ILE A 363 10.98 2.05 25.15
CA ILE A 363 9.60 1.60 24.97
C ILE A 363 9.60 0.08 24.74
N ARG A 364 8.64 -0.61 25.35
CA ARG A 364 8.46 -2.06 25.23
C ARG A 364 7.01 -2.37 24.89
N PRO A 365 6.76 -3.39 24.06
CA PRO A 365 7.74 -4.30 23.45
C PRO A 365 8.46 -3.75 22.20
N GLU A 366 8.20 -2.52 21.78
CA GLU A 366 8.59 -2.03 20.46
C GLU A 366 10.11 -1.78 20.31
N ASN A 367 10.76 -1.15 21.29
CA ASN A 367 12.19 -0.79 21.20
C ASN A 367 13.09 -1.69 22.03
N ALA A 368 12.50 -2.56 22.85
CA ALA A 368 13.22 -3.64 23.50
C ALA A 368 12.31 -4.86 23.66
N TRP A 369 12.76 -5.98 23.13
CA TRP A 369 12.05 -7.25 23.17
C TRP A 369 13.03 -8.41 23.33
N MET A 370 12.47 -9.58 23.60
CA MET A 370 13.21 -10.83 23.70
C MET A 370 12.48 -11.86 22.85
N THR A 371 13.23 -12.62 22.06
CA THR A 371 12.65 -13.70 21.26
C THR A 371 12.75 -15.04 21.98
N TRP A 372 11.81 -15.91 21.63
CA TRP A 372 11.71 -17.26 22.15
C TRP A 372 12.07 -18.19 21.00
N HIS A 373 13.12 -18.98 21.17
CA HIS A 373 13.39 -20.09 20.26
C HIS A 373 13.40 -21.36 21.07
N ILE A 374 12.69 -22.37 20.57
CA ILE A 374 12.47 -23.61 21.33
C ILE A 374 13.69 -24.53 21.30
N GLU A 375 14.68 -24.32 20.42
CA GLU A 375 15.90 -25.16 20.43
C GLU A 375 17.23 -24.47 20.10
N GLU A 376 17.29 -23.20 19.67
CA GLU A 376 18.57 -22.55 19.33
C GLU A 376 18.55 -21.06 19.71
N SER A 377 19.40 -20.68 20.69
CA SER A 377 19.71 -19.32 21.17
C SER A 377 18.52 -18.38 21.52
N LEU A 378 18.47 -17.93 22.77
CA LEU A 378 17.55 -16.87 23.20
C LEU A 378 18.20 -15.51 22.97
N PHE A 379 17.48 -14.58 22.32
CA PHE A 379 18.03 -13.27 21.99
C PHE A 379 17.29 -12.14 22.71
N GLY A 380 18.08 -11.17 23.19
CA GLY A 380 17.62 -9.85 23.57
C GLY A 380 17.88 -8.88 22.43
N HIS A 381 16.91 -8.00 22.19
CA HIS A 381 16.93 -7.04 21.10
C HIS A 381 16.69 -5.63 21.65
N LEU A 382 17.47 -4.68 21.15
CA LEU A 382 17.36 -3.27 21.49
C LEU A 382 17.38 -2.45 20.20
N PHE A 383 16.48 -1.47 20.11
CA PHE A 383 16.41 -0.52 19.01
C PHE A 383 16.24 0.91 19.55
N ASP A 384 17.12 1.83 19.18
CA ASP A 384 16.99 3.25 19.52
C ASP A 384 17.87 4.20 18.70
#